data_AF-A0A0F8D7W3-F1
#
_entry.id   AF-A0A0F8D7W3-F1
#
_cell.length_a   1.000
_cell.length_b   1.000
_cell.length_c   1.000
_cell.angle_alpha   90.00
_cell.angle_beta   90.00
_cell.angle_gamma   90.00
#
_symmetry.space_group_name_H-M   'P 1'
#
loop_
_entity.id
_entity.type
_entity.pdbx_description
1 polymer ?
#
loop_
_entity_poly.entity_id
_entity_poly.type
_entity_poly.pdbx_seq_one_letter_code
_entity_poly.pdbx_strand_id
1 'polypeptide(L)'
;MKFSSFFFPVAVSFFGFSLASIIEDRGYEVLANNHLYGIRSPYYYGGSFCIDLIKIDPMEKAVSIYYAKNEDEPDHEDKLSLKEIYTALCEKEHVELNDISWLSFNVHFDSTTDDAIRRIRSDRKLGPQYEVKLVPSDEEWNWIVRTKYYQTLQQLTNKQVQSIIIRHRYRKDLWNKPVSSNNIGFSFLPLEDVNSEAGMPFDDEEQEAVIKALFDEELEY
;
A
#
# COMPACT_ATOMS: atom_id res chain seq x y z
N MET A 1 -39.25 43.33 32.31
CA MET A 1 -38.30 42.57 31.47
C MET A 1 -37.33 41.86 32.39
N LYS A 2 -37.34 40.53 32.43
CA LYS A 2 -36.32 39.73 33.13
C LYS A 2 -35.66 38.83 32.08
N PHE A 3 -34.37 39.00 31.91
CA PHE A 3 -33.56 38.31 30.91
C PHE A 3 -33.22 36.88 31.36
N SER A 4 -33.22 36.01 30.36
CA SER A 4 -32.84 34.60 30.36
C SER A 4 -31.36 34.40 30.70
N SER A 5 -31.01 33.24 31.26
CA SER A 5 -29.66 32.68 31.18
C SER A 5 -29.76 31.16 31.19
N PHE A 6 -29.84 30.56 30.01
CA PHE A 6 -29.60 29.13 29.81
C PHE A 6 -28.10 28.90 29.68
N PHE A 7 -27.51 28.21 30.65
CA PHE A 7 -26.17 27.64 30.53
C PHE A 7 -26.25 26.36 29.70
N PHE A 8 -25.68 26.36 28.50
CA PHE A 8 -25.35 25.12 27.80
C PHE A 8 -24.00 24.61 28.32
N PRO A 9 -23.90 23.34 28.78
CA PRO A 9 -22.60 22.74 29.00
C PRO A 9 -21.96 22.45 27.64
N VAL A 10 -20.81 23.06 27.39
CA VAL A 10 -19.91 22.66 26.31
C VAL A 10 -19.38 21.28 26.68
N ALA A 11 -19.90 20.24 26.04
CA ALA A 11 -19.30 18.91 26.09
C ALA A 11 -17.99 18.97 25.31
N VAL A 12 -16.88 19.00 26.04
CA VAL A 12 -15.55 18.91 25.47
C VAL A 12 -15.24 17.43 25.25
N SER A 13 -15.38 16.98 24.00
CA SER A 13 -14.95 15.65 23.57
C SER A 13 -13.42 15.63 23.43
N PHE A 14 -12.72 15.37 24.53
CA PHE A 14 -11.32 14.95 24.48
C PHE A 14 -11.25 13.42 24.35
N PHE A 15 -10.20 12.92 23.69
CA PHE A 15 -9.82 11.51 23.47
C PHE A 15 -10.36 10.83 22.19
N GLY A 16 -10.05 11.42 21.04
CA GLY A 16 -9.61 10.64 19.88
C GLY A 16 -8.09 10.72 19.79
N PHE A 17 -7.36 9.95 20.61
CA PHE A 17 -5.94 9.71 20.34
C PHE A 17 -5.91 8.86 19.06
N SER A 18 -5.69 9.51 17.92
CA SER A 18 -5.59 8.81 16.65
C SER A 18 -4.35 7.93 16.69
N LEU A 19 -4.49 6.64 16.40
CA LEU A 19 -3.35 5.74 16.18
C LEU A 19 -2.40 6.25 15.10
N ALA A 20 -2.80 7.22 14.27
CA ALA A 20 -1.90 7.96 13.40
C ALA A 20 -0.74 8.64 14.16
N SER A 21 -0.89 8.96 15.46
CA SER A 21 0.19 9.45 16.31
C SER A 21 1.21 8.36 16.63
N ILE A 22 0.85 7.07 16.58
CA ILE A 22 1.75 5.99 17.03
C ILE A 22 3.04 5.92 16.21
N ILE A 23 2.99 6.29 14.93
CA ILE A 23 4.15 6.27 14.05
C ILE A 23 5.15 7.35 14.52
N GLU A 24 4.67 8.59 14.67
CA GLU A 24 5.47 9.73 15.11
C GLU A 24 5.89 9.62 16.58
N ASP A 25 5.02 9.09 17.44
CA ASP A 25 5.28 8.84 18.87
C ASP A 25 6.42 7.84 19.09
N ARG A 26 6.65 6.93 18.13
CA ARG A 26 7.78 6.00 18.10
C ARG A 26 9.00 6.51 17.33
N GLY A 27 9.02 7.80 17.01
CA GLY A 27 10.16 8.48 16.41
C GLY A 27 10.31 8.29 14.90
N TYR A 28 9.32 7.72 14.22
CA TYR A 28 9.28 7.67 12.77
C TYR A 28 8.78 9.00 12.20
N GLU A 29 9.27 9.36 11.02
CA GLU A 29 8.76 10.51 10.25
C GLU A 29 7.77 10.02 9.19
N VAL A 30 6.68 10.75 9.01
CA VAL A 30 5.64 10.47 8.01
C VAL A 30 5.59 11.59 6.97
N LEU A 31 6.05 11.29 5.76
CA LEU A 31 5.84 12.14 4.58
C LEU A 31 4.48 11.78 3.98
N ALA A 32 3.64 12.77 3.70
CA ALA A 32 2.29 12.54 3.17
C ALA A 32 1.95 13.48 2.00
N ASN A 33 1.50 12.92 0.88
CA ASN A 33 0.98 13.68 -0.26
C ASN A 33 -0.12 12.86 -0.96
N ASN A 34 -1.34 13.41 -1.08
CA ASN A 34 -2.46 12.78 -1.79
C ASN A 34 -2.66 11.28 -1.44
N HIS A 35 -2.79 10.99 -0.15
CA HIS A 35 -2.95 9.64 0.42
C HIS A 35 -1.79 8.65 0.14
N LEU A 36 -0.66 9.15 -0.40
CA LEU A 36 0.61 8.46 -0.45
C LEU A 36 1.43 8.82 0.79
N TYR A 37 1.92 7.79 1.46
CA TYR A 37 2.65 7.87 2.72
C TYR A 37 4.04 7.27 2.57
N GLY A 38 5.07 8.09 2.78
CA GLY A 38 6.45 7.66 2.95
C GLY A 38 6.79 7.61 4.43
N ILE A 39 7.20 6.45 4.94
CA ILE A 39 7.53 6.27 6.36
C ILE A 39 9.05 6.20 6.49
N ARG A 40 9.63 6.97 7.39
CA ARG A 40 11.08 7.03 7.63
C ARG A 40 11.40 6.65 9.05
N SER A 41 12.43 5.83 9.21
CA SER A 41 12.99 5.54 10.52
C SER A 41 14.36 6.18 10.66
N PRO A 42 14.67 6.84 11.80
CA PRO A 42 16.03 7.30 12.08
C PRO A 42 17.05 6.15 12.14
N TYR A 43 16.61 4.91 12.34
CA TYR A 43 17.45 3.71 12.40
C TYR A 43 17.67 3.06 11.02
N TYR A 44 16.92 3.46 9.99
CA TYR A 44 17.07 2.98 8.62
C TYR A 44 17.80 4.03 7.76
N TYR A 45 19.08 3.78 7.46
CA TYR A 45 19.95 4.72 6.74
C TYR A 45 19.95 6.14 7.35
N GLY A 46 19.82 6.27 8.66
CA GLY A 46 19.81 7.56 9.35
C GLY A 46 18.57 8.42 9.05
N GLY A 47 17.47 7.84 8.60
CA GLY A 47 16.25 8.56 8.23
C GLY A 47 16.24 9.13 6.82
N SER A 48 17.32 8.98 6.05
CA SER A 48 17.41 9.56 4.69
C SER A 48 16.56 8.83 3.64
N PHE A 49 16.04 7.65 3.96
CA PHE A 49 15.23 6.84 3.04
C PHE A 49 13.96 6.37 3.72
N CYS A 50 12.88 6.32 2.93
CA CYS A 50 11.65 5.70 3.40
C CYS A 50 11.88 4.19 3.55
N ILE A 51 11.46 3.65 4.68
CA ILE A 51 11.38 2.21 4.92
C ILE A 51 10.14 1.63 4.21
N ASP A 52 9.02 2.36 4.24
CA ASP A 52 7.78 1.97 3.58
C ASP A 52 7.25 3.11 2.70
N LEU A 53 6.63 2.74 1.58
CA LEU A 53 5.89 3.65 0.73
C LEU A 53 4.53 3.04 0.38
N ILE A 54 3.47 3.62 0.91
CA ILE A 54 2.12 3.05 0.89
C ILE A 54 1.13 4.11 0.39
N LYS A 55 0.36 3.79 -0.65
CA LYS A 55 -0.80 4.60 -1.07
C LYS A 55 -2.09 3.93 -0.57
N ILE A 56 -2.95 4.71 0.07
CA ILE A 56 -4.30 4.30 0.44
C ILE A 56 -5.27 5.07 -0.44
N ASP A 57 -6.26 4.39 -1.02
CA ASP A 57 -7.36 5.01 -1.71
C ASP A 57 -8.64 4.75 -0.91
N PRO A 58 -9.12 5.73 -0.13
CA PRO A 58 -10.31 5.55 0.70
C PRO A 58 -11.58 5.35 -0.12
N MET A 59 -11.66 5.96 -1.32
CA MET A 59 -12.85 5.89 -2.17
C MET A 59 -13.00 4.50 -2.79
N GLU A 60 -11.90 3.97 -3.32
CA GLU A 60 -11.85 2.67 -3.97
C GLU A 60 -11.59 1.53 -2.97
N LYS A 61 -11.35 1.89 -1.70
CA LYS A 61 -11.02 0.96 -0.61
C LYS A 61 -9.83 0.08 -0.98
N ALA A 62 -8.82 0.68 -1.60
CA ALA A 62 -7.68 -0.02 -2.16
C ALA A 62 -6.37 0.44 -1.53
N VAL A 63 -5.41 -0.47 -1.37
CA VAL A 63 -4.08 -0.14 -0.87
C VAL A 63 -3.02 -0.60 -1.86
N SER A 64 -2.00 0.22 -2.08
CA SER A 64 -0.82 -0.12 -2.87
C SER A 64 0.45 0.07 -2.05
N ILE A 65 1.22 -1.01 -1.89
CA ILE A 65 2.51 -1.01 -1.19
C ILE A 65 3.61 -1.04 -2.25
N TYR A 66 4.32 0.08 -2.40
CA TYR A 66 5.38 0.22 -3.41
C TYR A 66 6.67 -0.48 -2.98
N TYR A 67 6.98 -0.38 -1.70
CA TYR A 67 8.00 -1.16 -1.02
C TYR A 67 7.71 -1.14 0.48
N ALA A 68 8.10 -2.22 1.16
CA ALA A 68 8.06 -2.32 2.60
C ALA A 68 9.35 -2.99 3.08
N LYS A 69 10.14 -2.26 3.89
CA LYS A 69 11.52 -2.62 4.25
C LYS A 69 11.75 -2.74 5.75
N ASN A 70 10.69 -2.97 6.52
CA ASN A 70 10.74 -3.11 7.98
C ASN A 70 11.73 -4.19 8.47
N GLU A 71 11.91 -5.26 7.68
CA GLU A 71 12.87 -6.32 8.00
C GLU A 71 14.33 -5.90 7.79
N ASP A 72 14.59 -4.86 6.97
CA ASP A 72 15.92 -4.32 6.70
C ASP A 72 16.36 -3.30 7.80
N GLU A 73 15.44 -2.85 8.64
CA GLU A 73 15.72 -1.98 9.79
C GLU A 73 16.30 -2.77 10.98
N PRO A 74 17.39 -2.31 11.61
CA PRO A 74 17.94 -2.94 12.81
C PRO A 74 16.91 -3.05 13.93
N ASP A 75 17.00 -4.09 14.77
CA ASP A 75 16.08 -4.22 15.90
C ASP A 75 16.34 -3.14 16.97
N HIS A 76 15.27 -2.50 17.43
CA HIS A 76 15.24 -1.56 18.56
C HIS A 76 13.86 -1.61 19.24
N GLU A 77 13.77 -1.03 20.45
CA GLU A 77 12.55 -1.09 21.27
C GLU A 77 11.33 -0.47 20.58
N ASP A 78 11.55 0.61 19.83
CA ASP A 78 10.49 1.35 19.14
C ASP A 78 10.16 0.83 17.73
N LYS A 79 10.78 -0.27 17.27
CA LYS A 79 10.63 -0.75 15.90
C LYS A 79 9.17 -1.10 15.61
N LEU A 80 8.63 -0.53 14.54
CA LEU A 80 7.28 -0.79 14.06
C LEU A 80 7.28 -1.86 12.97
N SER A 81 6.38 -2.83 13.12
CA SER A 81 6.08 -3.77 12.05
C SER A 81 5.28 -3.11 10.94
N LEU A 82 5.36 -3.66 9.71
CA LEU A 82 4.52 -3.21 8.59
C LEU A 82 3.04 -3.21 8.95
N LYS A 83 2.60 -4.19 9.75
CA LYS A 83 1.20 -4.32 10.17
C LYS A 83 0.77 -3.15 11.06
N GLU A 84 1.61 -2.72 12.00
CA GLU A 84 1.31 -1.56 12.86
C GLU A 84 1.22 -0.29 12.02
N ILE A 85 2.19 -0.05 11.13
CA ILE A 85 2.20 1.10 10.21
C ILE A 85 0.94 1.09 9.32
N TYR A 86 0.67 -0.04 8.66
CA TYR A 86 -0.48 -0.21 7.78
C TYR A 86 -1.81 0.05 8.51
N THR A 87 -1.97 -0.47 9.74
CA THR A 87 -3.17 -0.27 10.55
C THR A 87 -3.35 1.20 10.90
N ALA A 88 -2.29 1.85 11.37
CA ALA A 88 -2.31 3.26 11.75
C ALA A 88 -2.64 4.18 10.56
N LEU A 89 -2.11 3.87 9.36
CA LEU A 89 -2.43 4.63 8.14
C LEU A 89 -3.88 4.41 7.69
N CYS A 90 -4.42 3.19 7.77
CA CYS A 90 -5.82 2.93 7.44
C CYS A 90 -6.77 3.67 8.39
N GLU A 91 -6.46 3.70 9.69
CA GLU A 91 -7.24 4.45 10.68
C GLU A 91 -7.15 5.96 10.46
N LYS A 92 -5.97 6.48 10.07
CA LYS A 92 -5.78 7.88 9.67
C LYS A 92 -6.69 8.26 8.51
N GLU A 93 -6.86 7.35 7.55
CA GLU A 93 -7.70 7.52 6.35
C GLU A 93 -9.17 7.15 6.58
N HIS A 94 -9.55 6.81 7.82
CA HIS A 94 -10.89 6.33 8.16
C HIS A 94 -11.36 5.14 7.30
N VAL A 95 -10.42 4.28 6.90
CA VAL A 95 -10.68 3.04 6.15
C VAL A 95 -10.64 1.86 7.11
N GLU A 96 -11.76 1.16 7.27
CA GLU A 96 -11.77 -0.08 8.03
C GLU A 96 -10.98 -1.18 7.30
N LEU A 97 -10.12 -1.90 8.02
CA LEU A 97 -9.31 -2.97 7.42
C LEU A 97 -10.15 -4.06 6.72
N ASN A 98 -11.36 -4.29 7.23
CA ASN A 98 -12.30 -5.26 6.65
C ASN A 98 -12.98 -4.74 5.37
N ASP A 99 -13.00 -3.42 5.17
CA ASP A 99 -13.61 -2.78 4.02
C ASP A 99 -12.69 -2.76 2.79
N ILE A 100 -11.39 -2.93 3.00
CA ILE A 100 -10.40 -2.92 1.92
C ILE A 100 -10.74 -4.01 0.89
N SER A 101 -11.04 -3.60 -0.33
CA SER A 101 -11.46 -4.44 -1.45
C SER A 101 -10.26 -5.01 -2.23
N TRP A 102 -9.15 -4.28 -2.16
CA TRP A 102 -7.96 -4.52 -2.98
C TRP A 102 -6.66 -4.20 -2.22
N LEU A 103 -5.65 -5.07 -2.36
CA LEU A 103 -4.30 -4.78 -1.89
C LEU A 103 -3.28 -5.16 -2.97
N SER A 104 -2.40 -4.22 -3.35
CA SER A 104 -1.36 -4.45 -4.36
C SER A 104 0.05 -4.24 -3.83
N PHE A 105 1.00 -4.95 -4.43
CA PHE A 105 2.42 -4.80 -4.17
C PHE A 105 3.17 -4.59 -5.47
N ASN A 106 4.11 -3.65 -5.47
CA ASN A 106 5.14 -3.63 -6.50
C ASN A 106 6.21 -4.65 -6.17
N VAL A 107 6.58 -5.45 -7.17
CA VAL A 107 7.64 -6.44 -7.08
C VAL A 107 8.97 -5.71 -7.18
N HIS A 108 9.65 -5.57 -6.04
CA HIS A 108 10.87 -4.79 -5.91
C HIS A 108 12.11 -5.70 -5.78
N PHE A 109 12.87 -5.83 -6.87
CA PHE A 109 14.10 -6.63 -6.96
C PHE A 109 13.96 -8.05 -6.36
N ASP A 110 12.89 -8.76 -6.73
CA ASP A 110 12.65 -10.13 -6.28
C ASP A 110 12.65 -11.09 -7.47
N SER A 111 13.82 -11.65 -7.76
CA SER A 111 14.02 -12.58 -8.88
C SER A 111 13.16 -13.83 -8.78
N THR A 112 12.83 -14.30 -7.56
CA THR A 112 12.00 -15.50 -7.39
C THR A 112 10.57 -15.22 -7.82
N THR A 113 10.02 -14.09 -7.40
CA THR A 113 8.68 -13.66 -7.80
C THR A 113 8.64 -13.29 -9.29
N ASP A 114 9.65 -12.59 -9.80
CA ASP A 114 9.75 -12.26 -11.23
C ASP A 114 9.81 -13.52 -12.12
N ASP A 115 10.54 -14.55 -11.68
CA ASP A 115 10.60 -15.84 -12.37
C ASP A 115 9.25 -16.57 -12.36
N ALA A 116 8.52 -16.52 -11.25
CA ALA A 116 7.17 -17.06 -11.18
C ALA A 116 6.28 -16.35 -12.21
N ILE A 117 6.22 -15.01 -12.17
CA ILE A 117 5.40 -14.21 -13.11
C ILE A 117 5.77 -14.49 -14.57
N ARG A 118 7.07 -14.58 -14.88
CA ARG A 118 7.55 -14.89 -16.23
C ARG A 118 7.06 -16.26 -16.71
N ARG A 119 7.07 -17.28 -15.84
CA ARG A 119 6.55 -18.61 -16.18
C ARG A 119 5.04 -18.57 -16.44
N ILE A 120 4.27 -17.90 -15.59
CA ILE A 120 2.81 -17.76 -15.76
C ILE A 120 2.48 -17.17 -17.12
N ARG A 121 3.17 -16.10 -17.49
CA ARG A 121 2.99 -15.43 -18.78
C ARG A 121 3.38 -16.34 -19.94
N SER A 122 4.51 -17.03 -19.85
CA SER A 122 4.99 -17.97 -20.86
C SER A 122 3.99 -19.09 -21.11
N ASP A 123 3.46 -19.71 -20.05
CA ASP A 123 2.54 -20.84 -20.14
C ASP A 123 1.19 -20.43 -20.75
N ARG A 124 0.75 -19.21 -20.46
CA ARG A 124 -0.43 -18.59 -21.09
C ARG A 124 -0.14 -17.95 -22.47
N LYS A 125 1.10 -17.99 -22.95
CA LYS A 125 1.56 -17.35 -24.21
C LYS A 125 1.26 -15.86 -24.27
N LEU A 126 1.37 -15.18 -23.14
CA LEU A 126 1.13 -13.74 -22.99
C LEU A 126 2.45 -12.96 -23.01
N GLY A 127 2.44 -11.82 -23.69
CA GLY A 127 3.52 -10.84 -23.62
C GLY A 127 3.58 -10.12 -22.25
N PRO A 128 4.66 -9.38 -21.97
CA PRO A 128 4.81 -8.64 -20.70
C PRO A 128 3.72 -7.60 -20.48
N GLN A 129 3.18 -6.98 -21.53
CA GLN A 129 2.18 -5.91 -21.45
C GLN A 129 0.76 -6.39 -21.09
N TYR A 130 0.48 -7.69 -21.18
CA TYR A 130 -0.87 -8.19 -20.94
C TYR A 130 -1.15 -8.31 -19.44
N GLU A 131 -2.38 -8.07 -19.02
CA GLU A 131 -2.79 -8.43 -17.67
C GLU A 131 -2.97 -9.95 -17.54
N VAL A 132 -2.58 -10.52 -16.40
CA VAL A 132 -2.93 -11.90 -16.05
C VAL A 132 -3.84 -11.87 -14.83
N LYS A 133 -5.04 -12.41 -14.98
CA LYS A 133 -5.96 -12.69 -13.86
C LYS A 133 -5.88 -14.17 -13.50
N LEU A 134 -5.66 -14.46 -12.23
CA LEU A 134 -5.66 -15.80 -11.66
C LEU A 134 -6.82 -15.95 -10.69
N VAL A 135 -7.42 -17.13 -10.69
CA VAL A 135 -8.42 -17.57 -9.71
C VAL A 135 -7.92 -18.78 -8.91
N PRO A 136 -8.48 -19.11 -7.73
CA PRO A 136 -7.96 -20.19 -6.90
C PRO A 136 -7.87 -21.57 -7.57
N SER A 137 -8.67 -21.81 -8.61
CA SER A 137 -8.65 -23.06 -9.39
C SER A 137 -7.51 -23.14 -10.42
N ASP A 138 -6.81 -22.03 -10.69
CA ASP A 138 -5.73 -21.99 -11.66
C ASP A 138 -4.47 -22.65 -11.08
N GLU A 139 -3.77 -23.48 -11.88
CA GLU A 139 -2.56 -24.16 -11.42
C GLU A 139 -1.46 -23.17 -11.00
N GLU A 140 -1.38 -22.03 -11.69
CA GLU A 140 -0.43 -20.96 -11.45
C GLU A 140 -0.68 -20.19 -10.15
N TRP A 141 -1.88 -20.29 -9.57
CA TRP A 141 -2.23 -19.68 -8.29
C TRP A 141 -1.20 -20.02 -7.21
N ASN A 142 -0.80 -21.29 -7.17
CA ASN A 142 0.15 -21.82 -6.20
C ASN A 142 1.54 -21.19 -6.31
N TRP A 143 1.89 -20.61 -7.46
CA TRP A 143 3.19 -19.97 -7.64
C TRP A 143 3.21 -18.60 -6.98
N ILE A 144 2.12 -17.85 -7.03
CA ILE A 144 2.03 -16.54 -6.39
C ILE A 144 1.83 -16.66 -4.88
N VAL A 145 1.00 -17.59 -4.39
CA VAL A 145 0.76 -17.72 -2.94
C VAL A 145 1.99 -18.18 -2.15
N ARG A 146 3.03 -18.68 -2.83
CA ARG A 146 4.32 -19.04 -2.23
C ARG A 146 5.32 -17.88 -2.18
N THR A 147 4.98 -16.72 -2.76
CA THR A 147 5.85 -15.55 -2.76
C THR A 147 5.79 -14.82 -1.42
N LYS A 148 6.84 -14.04 -1.12
CA LYS A 148 6.86 -13.18 0.06
C LYS A 148 5.71 -12.18 0.09
N TYR A 149 5.24 -11.72 -1.08
CA TYR A 149 4.14 -10.75 -1.17
C TYR A 149 2.81 -11.33 -0.66
N TYR A 150 2.53 -12.60 -0.94
CA TYR A 150 1.35 -13.27 -0.38
C TYR A 150 1.52 -13.52 1.13
N GLN A 151 2.72 -13.84 1.59
CA GLN A 151 2.99 -13.98 3.03
C GLN A 151 2.80 -12.64 3.76
N THR A 152 3.29 -11.54 3.19
CA THR A 152 3.07 -10.19 3.71
C THR A 152 1.58 -9.84 3.72
N LEU A 153 0.84 -10.13 2.64
CA LEU A 153 -0.61 -9.96 2.59
C LEU A 153 -1.31 -10.64 3.78
N GLN A 154 -0.93 -11.89 4.08
CA GLN A 154 -1.51 -12.66 5.19
C GLN A 154 -1.20 -12.07 6.57
N GLN A 155 -0.14 -11.27 6.71
CA GLN A 155 0.14 -10.54 7.96
C GLN A 155 -0.77 -9.32 8.12
N LEU A 156 -1.14 -8.68 7.00
CA LEU A 156 -1.93 -7.45 6.97
C LEU A 156 -3.44 -7.71 7.07
N THR A 157 -3.91 -8.83 6.52
CA THR A 157 -5.34 -9.14 6.50
C THR A 157 -5.62 -10.63 6.55
N ASN A 158 -6.77 -10.99 7.13
CA ASN A 158 -7.29 -12.36 7.17
C ASN A 158 -8.33 -12.61 6.05
N LYS A 159 -8.56 -11.64 5.16
CA LYS A 159 -9.55 -11.76 4.09
C LYS A 159 -9.12 -12.82 3.07
N GLN A 160 -10.07 -13.62 2.62
CA GLN A 160 -9.83 -14.60 1.57
C GLN A 160 -9.65 -13.89 0.22
N VAL A 161 -8.51 -14.13 -0.43
CA VAL A 161 -8.25 -13.67 -1.79
C VAL A 161 -9.13 -14.43 -2.77
N GLN A 162 -9.90 -13.70 -3.57
CA GLN A 162 -10.79 -14.24 -4.59
C GLN A 162 -10.15 -14.23 -5.98
N SER A 163 -9.26 -13.27 -6.25
CA SER A 163 -8.46 -13.26 -7.48
C SER A 163 -7.13 -12.55 -7.30
N ILE A 164 -6.16 -12.92 -8.12
CA ILE A 164 -4.84 -12.27 -8.21
C ILE A 164 -4.72 -11.65 -9.59
N ILE A 165 -4.34 -10.38 -9.65
CA ILE A 165 -4.05 -9.68 -10.90
C ILE A 165 -2.57 -9.36 -10.96
N ILE A 166 -1.93 -9.77 -12.06
CA ILE A 166 -0.52 -9.50 -12.34
C ILE A 166 -0.43 -8.53 -13.51
N ARG A 167 0.24 -7.40 -13.28
CA ARG A 167 0.49 -6.37 -14.28
C ARG A 167 1.98 -6.12 -14.44
N HIS A 168 2.34 -5.60 -15.60
CA HIS A 168 3.65 -5.02 -15.81
C HIS A 168 3.48 -3.52 -15.90
N ARG A 169 4.15 -2.77 -15.01
CA ARG A 169 4.09 -1.31 -14.98
C ARG A 169 5.39 -0.76 -15.52
N TYR A 170 5.27 0.23 -16.39
CA TYR A 170 6.38 1.09 -16.78
C TYR A 170 6.24 2.37 -15.98
N ARG A 171 7.28 2.71 -15.22
CA ARG A 171 7.36 3.97 -14.50
C ARG A 171 8.64 4.71 -14.83
N LYS A 172 8.70 5.99 -14.52
CA LYS A 172 9.97 6.69 -14.47
C LYS A 172 10.52 6.72 -13.04
N ASP A 173 11.82 6.48 -12.88
CA ASP A 173 12.48 6.74 -11.61
C ASP A 173 12.68 8.25 -11.36
N LEU A 174 13.25 8.59 -10.21
CA LEU A 174 13.58 9.98 -9.84
C LEU A 174 14.51 10.68 -10.86
N TRP A 175 15.22 9.91 -11.69
CA TRP A 175 16.08 10.42 -12.77
C TRP A 175 15.41 10.37 -14.14
N ASN A 176 14.09 10.22 -14.19
CA ASN A 176 13.29 10.14 -15.39
C ASN A 176 13.66 8.96 -16.31
N LYS A 177 14.33 7.92 -15.77
CA LYS A 177 14.66 6.70 -16.52
C LYS A 177 13.50 5.73 -16.46
N PRO A 178 13.15 5.07 -17.58
CA PRO A 178 12.12 4.05 -17.58
C PRO A 178 12.59 2.86 -16.72
N VAL A 179 11.85 2.59 -15.67
CA VAL A 179 11.95 1.42 -14.81
C VAL A 179 10.67 0.63 -15.01
N SER A 180 10.79 -0.63 -15.42
CA SER A 180 9.64 -1.52 -15.38
C SER A 180 9.65 -2.36 -14.12
N SER A 181 8.46 -2.61 -13.58
CA SER A 181 8.28 -3.47 -12.42
C SER A 181 7.00 -4.26 -12.57
N ASN A 182 7.01 -5.49 -12.08
CA ASN A 182 5.77 -6.24 -11.96
C ASN A 182 4.97 -5.72 -10.77
N ASN A 183 3.65 -5.72 -10.88
CA ASN A 183 2.74 -5.46 -9.78
C ASN A 183 1.84 -6.69 -9.59
N ILE A 184 1.64 -7.09 -8.34
CA ILE A 184 0.73 -8.15 -7.95
C ILE A 184 -0.35 -7.53 -7.08
N GLY A 185 -1.59 -7.57 -7.54
CA GLY A 185 -2.76 -7.18 -6.77
C GLY A 185 -3.62 -8.36 -6.35
N PHE A 186 -4.18 -8.24 -5.16
CA PHE A 186 -5.02 -9.24 -4.51
C PHE A 186 -6.41 -8.64 -4.31
N SER A 187 -7.40 -9.25 -4.95
CA SER A 187 -8.81 -8.88 -4.79
C SER A 187 -9.46 -9.73 -3.72
N PHE A 188 -10.27 -9.09 -2.88
CA PHE A 188 -11.16 -9.79 -1.94
C PHE A 188 -12.63 -9.79 -2.40
N LEU A 189 -12.93 -9.16 -3.54
CA LEU A 189 -14.27 -9.08 -4.09
C LEU A 189 -14.65 -10.36 -4.85
N PRO A 190 -15.92 -10.77 -4.83
CA PRO A 190 -16.43 -11.84 -5.68
C PRO A 190 -16.12 -11.59 -7.16
N LEU A 191 -15.86 -12.66 -7.92
CA LEU A 191 -15.46 -12.57 -9.34
C LEU A 191 -16.47 -11.83 -10.23
N GLU A 192 -17.75 -11.86 -9.89
CA GLU A 192 -18.84 -11.19 -10.62
C GLU A 192 -18.75 -9.66 -10.54
N ASP A 193 -18.20 -9.13 -9.44
CA ASP A 193 -18.05 -7.69 -9.20
C ASP A 193 -16.80 -7.10 -9.86
N VAL A 194 -15.89 -7.96 -10.37
CA VAL A 194 -14.62 -7.54 -11.01
C VAL A 194 -14.79 -7.27 -12.51
N ASN A 195 -16.00 -7.44 -13.07
CA ASN A 195 -16.29 -7.24 -14.50
C ASN A 195 -16.67 -5.79 -14.87
N SER A 196 -16.68 -4.86 -13.93
CA SER A 196 -16.65 -3.44 -14.29
C SER A 196 -15.29 -3.13 -14.92
N GLU A 197 -15.28 -2.48 -16.08
CA GLU A 197 -14.08 -1.98 -16.79
C GLU A 197 -13.16 -1.10 -15.92
N ALA A 198 -13.55 -0.79 -14.68
CA ALA A 198 -12.67 -0.40 -13.60
C ALA A 198 -11.68 -1.54 -13.26
N GLY A 199 -10.66 -1.71 -14.11
CA GLY A 199 -9.40 -2.32 -13.70
C GLY A 199 -8.89 -1.63 -12.42
N MET A 200 -8.02 -2.32 -11.67
CA MET A 200 -7.36 -1.83 -10.43
C MET A 200 -7.28 -0.29 -10.41
N PRO A 201 -7.75 0.39 -9.33
CA PRO A 201 -8.15 1.82 -9.31
C PRO A 201 -7.04 2.85 -9.54
N PHE A 202 -5.88 2.41 -10.00
CA PHE A 202 -4.65 3.13 -9.95
C PHE A 202 -4.16 3.46 -11.35
N ASP A 203 -4.41 4.70 -11.78
CA ASP A 203 -3.79 5.30 -12.97
C ASP A 203 -2.29 5.52 -12.73
N ASP A 204 -1.47 5.02 -13.66
CA ASP A 204 -0.02 4.96 -13.51
C ASP A 204 0.61 6.38 -13.60
N GLU A 205 0.03 7.29 -14.41
CA GLU A 205 0.56 8.65 -14.60
C GLU A 205 0.33 9.54 -13.37
N GLU A 206 -0.88 9.50 -12.80
CA GLU A 206 -1.20 10.22 -11.57
C GLU A 206 -0.32 9.74 -10.41
N GLN A 207 -0.11 8.44 -10.29
CA GLN A 207 0.73 7.88 -9.23
C GLN A 207 2.19 8.33 -9.34
N GLU A 208 2.75 8.38 -10.54
CA GLU A 208 4.12 8.88 -10.74
C GLU A 208 4.24 10.35 -10.36
N ALA A 209 3.26 11.18 -10.74
CA ALA A 209 3.25 12.59 -10.39
C ALA A 209 3.22 12.79 -8.87
N VAL A 210 2.38 12.03 -8.14
CA VAL A 210 2.27 12.11 -6.68
C VAL A 210 3.55 11.62 -5.99
N ILE A 211 4.14 10.52 -6.44
CA ILE A 211 5.42 10.03 -5.90
C ILE A 211 6.52 11.07 -6.11
N LYS A 212 6.60 11.62 -7.32
CA LYS A 212 7.59 12.65 -7.65
C LYS A 212 7.38 13.91 -6.81
N ALA A 213 6.15 14.39 -6.66
CA ALA A 213 5.82 15.54 -5.82
C ALA A 213 6.22 15.33 -4.36
N LEU A 214 5.97 14.13 -3.80
CA LEU A 214 6.33 13.79 -2.42
C LEU A 214 7.84 13.94 -2.15
N PHE A 215 8.69 13.63 -3.13
CA PHE A 215 10.15 13.72 -2.98
C PHE A 215 10.75 15.03 -3.52
N ASP A 216 10.06 15.75 -4.41
CA ASP A 216 10.49 17.06 -4.91
C ASP A 216 10.30 18.16 -3.85
N GLU A 217 9.23 18.10 -3.03
CA GLU A 217 8.99 19.03 -1.91
C GLU A 217 10.09 18.99 -0.84
N GLU A 218 10.89 17.92 -0.82
CA GLU A 218 11.97 17.71 0.14
C GLU A 218 13.30 18.35 -0.30
N LEU A 219 13.53 18.53 -1.60
CA LEU A 219 14.80 19.04 -2.15
C LEU A 219 14.89 20.57 -2.16
N GLU A 220 13.87 21.28 -1.67
CA GLU A 220 13.83 22.75 -1.62
C GLU A 220 14.45 23.37 -0.34
N TYR A 221 15.07 22.57 0.53
CA TYR A 221 15.69 23.03 1.80
C TYR A 221 17.22 22.89 1.85
#